data_AF-A0A9D8SN31-F1
#
_entry.id   AF-A0A9D8SN31-F1
#
_cell.length_a   1.000
_cell.length_b   1.000
_cell.length_c   1.000
_cell.angle_alpha   90.00
_cell.angle_beta   90.00
_cell.angle_gamma   90.00
#
_symmetry.space_group_name_H-M   'P 1'
#
loop_
_entity.id
_entity.type
_entity.pdbx_description
1 polymer ?
#
loop_
_entity_poly.entity_id
_entity_poly.type
_entity_poly.pdbx_seq_one_letter_code
_entity_poly.pdbx_strand_id
1 'polypeptide(L)'
;MKMNREQNAGSNSLCAQADCSTDFEMRPQTASSVMHGPAVPEERNCGRFSFPLLLLLIFCCVFSLGAKRPNIVIISASNLGFSDLGCYGSEIRTPAIDKLAEEGMLFTQFYSCGNNAMSQTALMTGQYPHRVGMGVPMVDLELKGYRGSITQSTITLAEFLKSAGYTTLMSGKWGLTRHYKPNAPSFAWPLNRGFEKFYGTILSQTSYFEPQFLMMNSLPYPFGEEYYHTYAVANEAVEFLDQTRGRSNPFFLYVAFTAPSWPLHAPEEEVKRYARQYVTGWDLTRSARFDEMTKRGLLPYGTQLPPRDERVSDWSRVGSYAPWHSRRMEIYAAQISAMDRGVGMIMNKLKQLGADEDTIVIFLSDCGASGAELSPKTKSRSIPAETKE
;
A
#
# COMPACT_ATOMS: atom_id res chain seq x y z
N MET A 1 -2.19 -6.02 -52.41
CA MET A 1 -0.80 -5.87 -52.89
C MET A 1 0.10 -5.96 -51.66
N LYS A 2 0.96 -6.97 -51.61
CA LYS A 2 1.91 -7.26 -50.51
C LYS A 2 3.03 -6.22 -50.45
N MET A 3 3.62 -6.05 -49.26
CA MET A 3 5.04 -5.75 -48.94
C MET A 3 5.09 -4.98 -47.60
N ASN A 4 6.07 -5.10 -46.72
CA ASN A 4 7.12 -6.08 -46.46
C ASN A 4 7.63 -5.78 -45.04
N ARG A 5 8.08 -6.81 -44.32
CA ARG A 5 8.92 -6.67 -43.13
C ARG A 5 10.31 -6.22 -43.57
N GLU A 6 10.95 -5.37 -42.77
CA GLU A 6 12.40 -5.38 -42.64
C GLU A 6 12.83 -5.02 -41.22
N GLN A 7 13.83 -5.75 -40.76
CA GLN A 7 14.45 -5.76 -39.45
C GLN A 7 15.45 -4.59 -39.33
N ASN A 8 15.68 -4.12 -38.12
CA ASN A 8 17.02 -3.64 -37.74
C ASN A 8 17.30 -4.02 -36.29
N ALA A 9 18.17 -5.02 -36.14
CA ALA A 9 18.83 -5.39 -34.91
C ALA A 9 20.16 -4.63 -34.84
N GLY A 10 20.39 -3.92 -33.74
CA GLY A 10 21.64 -3.25 -33.42
C GLY A 10 22.00 -3.56 -31.97
N SER A 11 22.99 -4.43 -31.83
CA SER A 11 23.64 -4.89 -30.60
C SER A 11 24.25 -3.75 -29.78
N ASN A 12 24.22 -3.89 -28.44
CA ASN A 12 25.39 -3.70 -27.59
C ASN A 12 25.18 -4.43 -26.26
N SER A 13 25.84 -5.59 -26.16
CA SER A 13 26.18 -6.30 -24.93
C SER A 13 27.38 -5.64 -24.27
N LEU A 14 27.47 -5.65 -22.94
CA LEU A 14 28.70 -5.89 -22.18
C LEU A 14 28.45 -5.88 -20.66
N CYS A 15 29.22 -6.73 -19.97
CA CYS A 15 29.36 -6.93 -18.52
C CYS A 15 28.44 -7.97 -17.85
N ALA A 16 28.72 -9.24 -18.17
CA ALA A 16 28.55 -10.36 -17.26
C ALA A 16 29.88 -11.14 -17.22
N GLN A 17 30.71 -10.93 -16.21
CA GLN A 17 31.77 -11.86 -15.79
C GLN A 17 31.98 -11.70 -14.29
N ALA A 18 31.55 -12.70 -13.53
CA ALA A 18 32.07 -13.01 -12.22
C ALA A 18 31.98 -14.54 -12.07
N ASP A 19 33.15 -15.18 -12.20
CA ASP A 19 33.40 -16.58 -11.88
C ASP A 19 32.99 -16.90 -10.45
N CYS A 20 32.30 -18.01 -10.26
CA CYS A 20 32.12 -18.60 -8.94
C CYS A 20 32.19 -20.13 -9.09
N SER A 21 33.42 -20.64 -9.21
CA SER A 21 33.75 -22.04 -9.02
C SER A 21 34.11 -22.26 -7.55
N THR A 22 33.22 -22.91 -6.80
CA THR A 22 33.60 -23.64 -5.58
C THR A 22 32.87 -24.97 -5.57
N ASP A 23 33.64 -26.02 -5.84
CA ASP A 23 33.25 -27.41 -5.69
C ASP A 23 32.94 -27.71 -4.22
N PHE A 24 31.76 -28.26 -3.95
CA PHE A 24 31.43 -28.86 -2.65
C PHE A 24 31.20 -30.36 -2.88
N GLU A 25 32.24 -31.16 -2.61
CA GLU A 25 32.18 -32.62 -2.63
C GLU A 25 31.21 -33.14 -1.55
N MET A 26 30.17 -33.87 -1.98
CA MET A 26 29.38 -34.73 -1.08
C MET A 26 30.06 -36.09 -0.94
N ARG A 27 30.58 -36.40 0.26
CA ARG A 27 31.02 -37.76 0.62
C ARG A 27 29.81 -38.63 1.01
N PRO A 28 29.72 -39.88 0.54
CA PRO A 28 28.72 -40.84 1.01
C PRO A 28 29.21 -41.50 2.31
N GLN A 29 28.32 -41.68 3.28
CA GLN A 29 28.56 -42.58 4.42
C GLN A 29 27.69 -43.83 4.31
N THR A 30 28.37 -44.97 4.43
CA THR A 30 27.90 -46.34 4.32
C THR A 30 27.21 -46.83 5.60
N ALA A 31 26.39 -47.86 5.42
CA ALA A 31 25.58 -48.50 6.45
C ALA A 31 26.36 -49.46 7.38
N SER A 32 25.66 -49.85 8.46
CA SER A 32 25.84 -51.02 9.33
C SER A 32 26.71 -50.87 10.59
N SER A 33 26.06 -50.82 11.75
CA SER A 33 26.26 -51.85 12.79
C SER A 33 25.01 -51.98 13.69
N VAL A 34 24.62 -53.23 13.93
CA VAL A 34 23.56 -53.67 14.85
C VAL A 34 24.16 -53.79 16.24
N MET A 35 23.54 -53.18 17.26
CA MET A 35 23.82 -53.47 18.67
C MET A 35 22.51 -53.51 19.46
N HIS A 36 22.38 -54.55 20.28
CA HIS A 36 21.22 -54.88 21.10
C HIS A 36 20.85 -53.78 22.11
N GLY A 37 19.54 -53.59 22.30
CA GLY A 37 18.98 -52.60 23.21
C GLY A 37 19.11 -52.98 24.69
N PRO A 38 19.04 -51.99 25.60
CA PRO A 38 18.70 -52.24 26.99
C PRO A 38 17.19 -52.07 27.24
N ALA A 39 16.75 -52.69 28.31
CA ALA A 39 15.37 -52.97 28.70
C ALA A 39 14.45 -51.73 28.80
N VAL A 40 13.17 -51.99 28.50
CA VAL A 40 12.02 -51.12 28.76
C VAL A 40 11.95 -50.81 30.26
N PRO A 41 11.93 -49.54 30.70
CA PRO A 41 11.56 -49.21 32.06
C PRO A 41 10.03 -49.34 32.21
N GLU A 42 9.64 -50.05 33.26
CA GLU A 42 8.28 -50.28 33.74
C GLU A 42 7.37 -49.04 33.70
N GLU A 43 6.08 -49.32 33.51
CA GLU A 43 4.95 -48.40 33.63
C GLU A 43 5.10 -47.44 34.81
N ARG A 44 5.48 -46.19 34.52
CA ARG A 44 5.33 -45.11 35.50
C ARG A 44 3.91 -44.61 35.43
N ASN A 45 3.15 -44.98 36.46
CA ASN A 45 1.90 -44.37 36.93
C ASN A 45 1.50 -43.09 36.18
N CYS A 46 0.43 -43.20 35.40
CA CYS A 46 -0.37 -42.08 34.91
C CYS A 46 -1.08 -41.44 36.12
N GLY A 47 -0.32 -40.73 36.95
CA GLY A 47 -0.74 -40.18 38.22
C GLY A 47 -0.52 -38.68 38.26
N ARG A 48 -1.63 -37.95 38.16
CA ARG A 48 -1.77 -36.51 38.46
C ARG A 48 -1.00 -35.57 37.53
N PHE A 49 -1.65 -35.15 36.43
CA PHE A 49 -1.47 -33.79 35.97
C PHE A 49 -1.64 -32.86 37.17
N SER A 50 -0.57 -32.15 37.52
CA SER A 50 -0.52 -31.23 38.65
C SER A 50 -1.72 -30.27 38.52
N PHE A 51 -2.66 -30.36 39.46
CA PHE A 51 -3.84 -29.49 39.58
C PHE A 51 -3.54 -27.98 39.35
N PRO A 52 -2.37 -27.44 39.76
CA PRO A 52 -1.93 -26.09 39.43
C PRO A 52 -1.75 -25.81 37.93
N LEU A 53 -1.28 -26.77 37.13
CA LEU A 53 -1.07 -26.60 35.68
C LEU A 53 -2.42 -26.57 34.93
N LEU A 54 -3.36 -27.40 35.37
CA LEU A 54 -4.73 -27.38 34.85
C LEU A 54 -5.45 -26.08 35.23
N LEU A 55 -5.29 -25.61 36.48
CA LEU A 55 -5.79 -24.31 36.92
C LEU A 55 -5.13 -23.14 36.18
N LEU A 56 -3.82 -23.19 35.90
CA LEU A 56 -3.12 -22.17 35.12
C LEU A 56 -3.61 -22.12 33.66
N LEU A 57 -3.83 -23.28 33.03
CA LEU A 57 -4.38 -23.37 31.68
C LEU A 57 -5.84 -22.90 31.64
N ILE A 58 -6.66 -23.25 32.62
CA ILE A 58 -8.03 -22.74 32.75
C ILE A 58 -8.00 -21.23 32.99
N PHE A 59 -7.12 -20.70 33.84
CA PHE A 59 -6.99 -19.27 34.13
C PHE A 59 -6.52 -18.48 32.89
N CYS A 60 -5.56 -19.00 32.11
CA CYS A 60 -5.15 -18.41 30.84
C CYS A 60 -6.26 -18.47 29.76
N CYS A 61 -7.02 -19.56 29.69
CA CYS A 61 -8.18 -19.64 28.80
C CYS A 61 -9.28 -18.64 29.20
N VAL A 62 -9.53 -18.47 30.50
CA VAL A 62 -10.55 -17.51 31.01
C VAL A 62 -10.12 -16.06 30.77
N PHE A 63 -8.83 -15.73 30.94
CA PHE A 63 -8.31 -14.39 30.60
C PHE A 63 -8.35 -14.12 29.09
N SER A 64 -8.09 -15.13 28.25
CA SER A 64 -8.16 -14.97 26.79
C SER A 64 -9.60 -14.94 26.24
N LEU A 65 -10.58 -15.48 26.96
CA LEU A 65 -12.00 -15.44 26.56
C LEU A 65 -12.63 -14.05 26.77
N GLY A 66 -12.01 -13.17 27.56
CA GLY A 66 -12.54 -11.85 27.90
C GLY A 66 -11.98 -10.68 27.09
N ALA A 67 -10.88 -10.86 26.36
CA ALA A 67 -10.32 -9.80 25.54
C ALA A 67 -11.13 -9.63 24.26
N LYS A 68 -11.83 -8.50 24.13
CA LYS A 68 -12.56 -8.14 22.91
C LYS A 68 -11.56 -8.08 21.75
N ARG A 69 -11.86 -8.77 20.65
CA ARG A 69 -11.02 -8.74 19.46
C ARG A 69 -11.21 -7.38 18.77
N PRO A 70 -10.13 -6.62 18.53
CA PRO A 70 -10.26 -5.27 17.99
C PRO A 70 -10.72 -5.32 16.54
N ASN A 71 -11.36 -4.25 16.09
CA ASN A 71 -11.48 -3.99 14.66
C ASN A 71 -10.12 -3.54 14.10
N ILE A 72 -9.94 -3.68 12.79
CA ILE A 72 -8.70 -3.31 12.12
C ILE A 72 -9.05 -2.44 10.92
N VAL A 73 -8.46 -1.24 10.86
CA VAL A 73 -8.55 -0.34 9.71
C VAL A 73 -7.14 -0.07 9.23
N ILE A 74 -6.85 -0.45 7.97
CA ILE A 74 -5.60 -0.08 7.31
C ILE A 74 -5.94 0.92 6.22
N ILE A 75 -5.34 2.09 6.29
CA ILE A 75 -5.44 3.17 5.30
C ILE A 75 -4.09 3.29 4.61
N SER A 76 -4.09 3.13 3.29
CA SER A 76 -2.89 3.19 2.46
C SER A 76 -3.01 4.32 1.45
N ALA A 77 -1.98 5.18 1.39
CA ALA A 77 -1.76 6.17 0.36
C ALA A 77 -0.82 5.63 -0.73
N SER A 78 -0.91 6.17 -1.94
CA SER A 78 -0.16 5.74 -3.11
C SER A 78 0.89 6.77 -3.51
N ASN A 79 2.17 6.44 -3.45
CA ASN A 79 3.29 7.36 -3.76
C ASN A 79 3.30 8.64 -2.90
N LEU A 80 2.81 8.58 -1.66
CA LEU A 80 2.93 9.68 -0.70
C LEU A 80 4.39 9.75 -0.21
N GLY A 81 5.00 10.93 -0.26
CA GLY A 81 6.35 11.15 0.24
C GLY A 81 6.42 11.15 1.76
N PHE A 82 7.61 10.84 2.28
CA PHE A 82 7.85 10.71 3.73
C PHE A 82 7.48 11.98 4.51
N SER A 83 7.80 13.15 3.96
CA SER A 83 7.59 14.46 4.59
C SER A 83 6.43 15.24 3.96
N ASP A 84 5.39 14.56 3.47
CA ASP A 84 4.22 15.19 2.87
C ASP A 84 3.06 15.42 3.85
N LEU A 85 3.10 14.81 5.03
CA LEU A 85 2.12 14.99 6.09
C LEU A 85 2.57 16.03 7.11
N GLY A 86 1.64 16.78 7.69
CA GLY A 86 1.93 17.78 8.72
C GLY A 86 2.65 17.18 9.93
N CYS A 87 2.24 15.99 10.38
CA CYS A 87 2.92 15.25 11.44
C CYS A 87 4.37 14.84 11.10
N TYR A 88 4.73 14.78 9.80
CA TYR A 88 6.09 14.58 9.31
C TYR A 88 6.79 15.88 8.86
N GLY A 89 6.26 17.05 9.21
CA GLY A 89 6.90 18.35 8.96
C GLY A 89 6.56 19.01 7.62
N SER A 90 5.46 18.61 6.98
CA SER A 90 4.96 19.21 5.75
C SER A 90 4.15 20.49 6.00
N GLU A 91 4.15 21.37 4.99
CA GLU A 91 3.24 22.50 4.85
C GLU A 91 1.84 22.12 4.33
N ILE A 92 1.67 20.89 3.85
CA ILE A 92 0.39 20.38 3.33
C ILE A 92 -0.57 20.15 4.50
N ARG A 93 -1.83 20.58 4.35
CA ARG A 93 -2.83 20.50 5.41
C ARG A 93 -3.40 19.09 5.50
N THR A 94 -3.01 18.36 6.56
CA THR A 94 -3.48 16.99 6.86
C THR A 94 -3.99 16.83 8.29
N PRO A 95 -4.94 17.66 8.77
CA PRO A 95 -5.34 17.67 10.17
C PRO A 95 -5.92 16.34 10.68
N ALA A 96 -6.55 15.52 9.83
CA ALA A 96 -7.10 14.24 10.29
C ALA A 96 -6.00 13.21 10.56
N ILE A 97 -5.02 13.11 9.66
CA ILE A 97 -3.86 12.22 9.81
C ILE A 97 -2.93 12.74 10.91
N ASP A 98 -2.77 14.06 11.03
CA ASP A 98 -1.98 14.68 12.09
C ASP A 98 -2.56 14.36 13.47
N LYS A 99 -3.89 14.43 13.60
CA LYS A 99 -4.59 14.03 14.83
C LYS A 99 -4.44 12.54 15.13
N LEU A 100 -4.53 11.68 14.11
CA LEU A 100 -4.29 10.23 14.28
C LEU A 100 -2.86 9.97 14.79
N ALA A 101 -1.88 10.72 14.31
CA ALA A 101 -0.50 10.61 14.78
C ALA A 101 -0.31 11.13 16.20
N GLU A 102 -0.97 12.24 16.57
CA GLU A 102 -0.95 12.83 17.91
C GLU A 102 -1.57 11.90 18.96
N GLU A 103 -2.67 11.23 18.62
CA GLU A 103 -3.36 10.24 19.46
C GLU A 103 -2.68 8.85 19.41
N GLY A 104 -1.64 8.67 18.61
CA GLY A 104 -1.06 7.37 18.29
C GLY A 104 0.48 7.33 18.32
N MET A 105 1.07 6.62 17.35
CA MET A 105 2.52 6.45 17.23
C MET A 105 2.98 6.73 15.80
N LEU A 106 4.14 7.37 15.68
CA LEU A 106 4.82 7.64 14.42
C LEU A 106 6.00 6.68 14.22
N PHE A 107 6.23 6.26 12.98
CA PHE A 107 7.31 5.35 12.60
C PHE A 107 8.22 6.01 11.56
N THR A 108 9.49 6.24 11.93
CA THR A 108 10.51 6.81 11.01
C THR A 108 11.35 5.73 10.32
N GLN A 109 11.15 4.45 10.68
CA GLN A 109 11.87 3.29 10.14
C GLN A 109 10.91 2.18 9.68
N PHE A 110 9.91 2.55 8.89
CA PHE A 110 9.01 1.62 8.20
C PHE A 110 9.38 1.55 6.71
N TYR A 111 9.56 0.35 6.17
CA TYR A 111 10.06 0.14 4.81
C TYR A 111 9.05 -0.57 3.92
N SER A 112 8.96 -0.09 2.68
CA SER A 112 8.14 -0.66 1.61
C SER A 112 8.98 -1.42 0.60
N CYS A 113 8.36 -2.12 -0.36
CA CYS A 113 9.06 -2.84 -1.43
C CYS A 113 9.46 -1.95 -2.63
N GLY A 114 9.42 -0.62 -2.49
CA GLY A 114 9.82 0.32 -3.55
C GLY A 114 8.86 0.41 -4.75
N ASN A 115 7.73 -0.29 -4.73
CA ASN A 115 6.67 -0.23 -5.73
C ASN A 115 5.32 -0.55 -5.09
N ASN A 116 4.27 0.21 -5.45
CA ASN A 116 2.94 0.09 -4.86
C ASN A 116 2.38 -1.34 -4.80
N ALA A 117 2.30 -2.06 -5.91
CA ALA A 117 1.71 -3.39 -5.99
C ALA A 117 2.58 -4.43 -5.28
N MET A 118 3.90 -4.26 -5.30
CA MET A 118 4.82 -5.11 -4.55
C MET A 118 4.63 -4.92 -3.04
N SER A 119 4.58 -3.68 -2.55
CA SER A 119 4.37 -3.40 -1.13
C SER A 119 3.00 -3.84 -0.65
N GLN A 120 1.96 -3.62 -1.44
CA GLN A 120 0.61 -4.09 -1.13
C GLN A 120 0.54 -5.62 -1.11
N THR A 121 1.30 -6.30 -1.98
CA THR A 121 1.44 -7.77 -1.92
C THR A 121 2.08 -8.20 -0.60
N ALA A 122 3.16 -7.54 -0.18
CA ALA A 122 3.82 -7.87 1.09
C ALA A 122 2.89 -7.60 2.29
N LEU A 123 2.17 -6.47 2.28
CA LEU A 123 1.17 -6.13 3.29
C LEU A 123 0.06 -7.18 3.38
N MET A 124 -0.46 -7.62 2.23
CA MET A 124 -1.56 -8.59 2.18
C MET A 124 -1.12 -10.02 2.48
N THR A 125 0.16 -10.37 2.40
CA THR A 125 0.60 -11.79 2.51
C THR A 125 1.62 -12.05 3.62
N GLY A 126 2.24 -11.00 4.17
CA GLY A 126 3.37 -11.12 5.08
C GLY A 126 4.63 -11.69 4.44
N GLN A 127 4.72 -11.72 3.10
CA GLN A 127 5.84 -12.31 2.36
C GLN A 127 6.46 -11.35 1.35
N TYR A 128 7.72 -11.61 1.01
CA TYR A 128 8.35 -10.94 -0.12
C TYR A 128 7.57 -11.21 -1.42
N PRO A 129 7.29 -10.18 -2.26
CA PRO A 129 6.41 -10.31 -3.43
C PRO A 129 6.85 -11.37 -4.45
N HIS A 130 8.16 -11.58 -4.60
CA HIS A 130 8.73 -12.64 -5.43
C HIS A 130 8.31 -14.05 -5.01
N ARG A 131 7.95 -14.28 -3.73
CA ARG A 131 7.47 -15.60 -3.27
C ARG A 131 6.06 -15.92 -3.74
N VAL A 132 5.27 -14.89 -4.07
CA VAL A 132 3.83 -14.98 -4.35
C VAL A 132 3.46 -14.45 -5.75
N GLY A 133 4.40 -14.46 -6.69
CA GLY A 133 4.13 -14.18 -8.10
C GLY A 133 4.22 -12.72 -8.53
N MET A 134 4.61 -11.81 -7.62
CA MET A 134 4.58 -10.35 -7.82
C MET A 134 5.98 -9.72 -7.90
N GLY A 135 6.93 -10.38 -8.56
CA GLY A 135 8.27 -9.82 -8.80
C GLY A 135 8.32 -8.72 -9.86
N VAL A 136 7.41 -8.75 -10.85
CA VAL A 136 7.13 -7.64 -11.78
C VAL A 136 5.62 -7.55 -11.92
N PRO A 137 4.96 -6.54 -11.31
CA PRO A 137 3.51 -6.40 -11.37
C PRO A 137 2.99 -6.29 -12.81
N MET A 138 1.78 -6.81 -13.06
CA MET A 138 1.04 -6.71 -14.33
C MET A 138 1.65 -7.43 -15.54
N VAL A 139 2.89 -7.92 -15.45
CA VAL A 139 3.59 -8.62 -16.55
C VAL A 139 3.86 -10.06 -16.14
N ASP A 140 3.48 -10.99 -17.01
CA ASP A 140 3.80 -12.41 -16.83
C ASP A 140 5.09 -12.73 -17.57
N LEU A 141 6.16 -12.99 -16.82
CA LEU A 141 7.44 -13.44 -17.38
C LEU A 141 7.51 -14.97 -17.48
N GLU A 142 6.43 -15.67 -17.13
CA GLU A 142 6.32 -17.12 -17.08
C GLU A 142 7.26 -17.82 -16.10
N LEU A 143 8.01 -17.05 -15.29
CA LEU A 143 8.91 -17.54 -14.25
C LEU A 143 8.19 -17.65 -12.90
N LYS A 144 8.65 -18.59 -12.06
CA LYS A 144 8.19 -18.68 -10.67
C LYS A 144 8.50 -17.36 -9.95
N GLY A 145 7.47 -16.77 -9.35
CA GLY A 145 7.58 -15.48 -8.66
C GLY A 145 7.34 -14.25 -9.54
N TYR A 146 7.18 -14.39 -10.85
CA TYR A 146 7.03 -13.29 -11.82
C TYR A 146 5.82 -13.51 -12.74
N ARG A 147 4.66 -13.81 -12.14
CA ARG A 147 3.41 -14.07 -12.87
C ARG A 147 2.59 -12.79 -13.15
N GLY A 148 2.99 -11.67 -12.54
CA GLY A 148 2.31 -10.38 -12.67
C GLY A 148 0.97 -10.32 -11.94
N SER A 149 0.69 -11.29 -11.08
CA SER A 149 -0.50 -11.37 -10.22
C SER A 149 -0.15 -12.15 -8.95
N ILE A 150 -0.83 -11.87 -7.84
CA ILE A 150 -0.71 -12.70 -6.65
C ILE A 150 -1.20 -14.12 -6.94
N THR A 151 -0.40 -15.12 -6.60
CA THR A 151 -0.74 -16.54 -6.73
C THR A 151 -1.56 -17.02 -5.53
N GLN A 152 -2.17 -18.19 -5.65
CA GLN A 152 -2.88 -18.87 -4.55
C GLN A 152 -1.97 -19.73 -3.67
N SER A 153 -0.64 -19.55 -3.77
CA SER A 153 0.35 -20.31 -2.99
C SER A 153 0.47 -19.85 -1.53
N THR A 154 -0.29 -18.83 -1.12
CA THR A 154 -0.32 -18.26 0.22
C THR A 154 -1.64 -17.55 0.42
N ILE A 155 -2.19 -17.64 1.63
CA ILE A 155 -3.40 -16.92 2.04
C ILE A 155 -3.11 -15.44 2.25
N THR A 156 -4.05 -14.56 1.93
CA THR A 156 -3.96 -13.15 2.30
C THR A 156 -4.35 -12.93 3.77
N LEU A 157 -4.00 -11.76 4.31
CA LEU A 157 -4.48 -11.24 5.58
C LEU A 157 -6.02 -11.24 5.63
N ALA A 158 -6.68 -10.86 4.54
CA ALA A 158 -8.14 -10.88 4.45
C ALA A 158 -8.70 -12.33 4.50
N GLU A 159 -8.09 -13.28 3.79
CA GLU A 159 -8.48 -14.70 3.83
C GLU A 159 -8.33 -15.25 5.26
N PHE A 160 -7.22 -14.91 5.93
CA PHE A 160 -6.96 -15.30 7.31
C PHE A 160 -8.00 -14.68 8.28
N LEU A 161 -8.21 -13.36 8.24
CA LEU A 161 -9.14 -12.66 9.13
C LEU A 161 -10.59 -13.11 8.90
N LYS A 162 -11.00 -13.33 7.65
CA LYS A 162 -12.30 -13.90 7.32
C LYS A 162 -12.49 -15.29 7.94
N SER A 163 -11.46 -16.15 7.86
CA SER A 163 -11.51 -17.48 8.51
C SER A 163 -11.60 -17.40 10.04
N ALA A 164 -11.09 -16.31 10.63
CA ALA A 164 -11.21 -16.00 12.05
C ALA A 164 -12.54 -15.30 12.42
N GLY A 165 -13.46 -15.12 11.48
CA GLY A 165 -14.79 -14.54 11.72
C GLY A 165 -14.86 -13.02 11.67
N TYR A 166 -13.87 -12.34 11.10
CA TYR A 166 -13.96 -10.90 10.81
C TYR A 166 -14.85 -10.64 9.58
N THR A 167 -15.61 -9.56 9.61
CA THR A 167 -16.21 -8.98 8.40
C THR A 167 -15.10 -8.29 7.61
N THR A 168 -14.87 -8.67 6.36
CA THR A 168 -13.74 -8.16 5.55
C THR A 168 -14.20 -7.23 4.43
N LEU A 169 -13.72 -5.99 4.47
CA LEU A 169 -14.20 -4.88 3.66
C LEU A 169 -13.00 -4.20 2.98
N MET A 170 -13.14 -3.83 1.71
CA MET A 170 -12.11 -3.08 1.01
C MET A 170 -12.70 -1.96 0.17
N SER A 171 -12.14 -0.75 0.28
CA SER A 171 -12.45 0.37 -0.59
C SER A 171 -11.18 0.94 -1.21
N GLY A 172 -11.12 1.07 -2.53
CA GLY A 172 -9.99 1.66 -3.26
C GLY A 172 -9.28 0.73 -4.23
N LYS A 173 -8.02 1.04 -4.54
CA LYS A 173 -7.26 0.31 -5.56
C LYS A 173 -6.83 -1.09 -5.12
N TRP A 174 -6.93 -2.06 -6.03
CA TRP A 174 -6.44 -3.41 -5.80
C TRP A 174 -5.04 -3.63 -6.36
N GLY A 175 -4.84 -3.58 -7.69
CA GLY A 175 -3.52 -3.59 -8.29
C GLY A 175 -2.72 -4.90 -8.18
N LEU A 176 -3.31 -5.99 -7.67
CA LEU A 176 -2.61 -7.27 -7.44
C LEU A 176 -2.87 -8.32 -8.53
N THR A 177 -3.41 -7.91 -9.67
CA THR A 177 -3.72 -8.84 -10.78
C THR A 177 -3.61 -8.18 -12.15
N ARG A 178 -2.98 -8.88 -13.09
CA ARG A 178 -3.02 -8.56 -14.53
C ARG A 178 -4.33 -8.98 -15.20
N HIS A 179 -5.16 -9.77 -14.52
CA HIS A 179 -6.40 -10.34 -15.05
C HIS A 179 -7.58 -9.40 -14.80
N TYR A 180 -7.53 -8.18 -15.34
CA TYR A 180 -8.58 -7.17 -15.17
C TYR A 180 -9.58 -7.12 -16.34
N LYS A 181 -9.25 -7.75 -17.48
CA LYS A 181 -10.10 -7.75 -18.67
C LYS A 181 -11.34 -8.64 -18.47
N PRO A 182 -12.44 -8.37 -19.20
CA PRO A 182 -13.60 -9.25 -19.22
C PRO A 182 -13.20 -10.70 -19.53
N ASN A 183 -13.82 -11.66 -18.84
CA ASN A 183 -13.59 -13.11 -18.95
C ASN A 183 -12.18 -13.59 -18.53
N ALA A 184 -11.32 -12.72 -17.99
CA ALA A 184 -10.06 -13.16 -17.41
C ALA A 184 -10.30 -13.90 -16.07
N PRO A 185 -9.42 -14.83 -15.68
CA PRO A 185 -9.52 -15.51 -14.39
C PRO A 185 -9.57 -14.52 -13.21
N SER A 186 -10.56 -14.66 -12.33
CA SER A 186 -10.76 -13.74 -11.21
C SER A 186 -10.14 -14.23 -9.89
N PHE A 187 -9.37 -15.32 -9.90
CA PHE A 187 -8.79 -15.91 -8.68
C PHE A 187 -7.97 -14.94 -7.83
N ALA A 188 -7.39 -13.91 -8.45
CA ALA A 188 -6.62 -12.86 -7.79
C ALA A 188 -7.40 -11.56 -7.55
N TRP A 189 -8.74 -11.56 -7.70
CA TRP A 189 -9.59 -10.40 -7.40
C TRP A 189 -9.93 -10.30 -5.90
N PRO A 190 -10.29 -9.11 -5.38
CA PRO A 190 -10.52 -8.90 -3.94
C PRO A 190 -11.46 -9.93 -3.30
N LEU A 191 -12.61 -10.22 -3.94
CA LEU A 191 -13.61 -11.17 -3.42
C LEU A 191 -13.11 -12.61 -3.34
N ASN A 192 -12.22 -12.99 -4.27
CA ASN A 192 -11.60 -14.32 -4.28
C ASN A 192 -10.35 -14.38 -3.39
N ARG A 193 -9.93 -13.25 -2.82
CA ARG A 193 -8.74 -13.10 -1.98
C ARG A 193 -9.08 -12.57 -0.60
N GLY A 194 -10.25 -12.96 -0.10
CA GLY A 194 -10.63 -12.85 1.29
C GLY A 194 -11.62 -11.75 1.62
N PHE A 195 -11.83 -10.76 0.76
CA PHE A 195 -12.80 -9.69 1.03
C PHE A 195 -14.24 -10.13 0.77
N GLU A 196 -15.17 -9.73 1.62
CA GLU A 196 -16.61 -9.94 1.41
C GLU A 196 -17.26 -8.82 0.63
N LYS A 197 -16.76 -7.59 0.79
CA LYS A 197 -17.17 -6.42 0.02
C LYS A 197 -15.98 -5.70 -0.55
N PHE A 198 -16.15 -5.22 -1.78
CA PHE A 198 -15.14 -4.44 -2.47
C PHE A 198 -15.80 -3.26 -3.19
N TYR A 199 -15.20 -2.08 -3.08
CA TYR A 199 -15.42 -0.98 -3.99
C TYR A 199 -14.07 -0.48 -4.49
N GLY A 200 -13.96 -0.14 -5.77
CA GLY A 200 -12.77 0.53 -6.30
C GLY A 200 -12.23 -0.11 -7.57
N THR A 201 -10.96 0.16 -7.90
CA THR A 201 -10.39 -0.26 -9.18
C THR A 201 -9.61 -1.56 -9.07
N ILE A 202 -9.75 -2.45 -10.05
CA ILE A 202 -8.89 -3.63 -10.15
C ILE A 202 -7.45 -3.23 -10.50
N LEU A 203 -7.28 -2.16 -11.29
CA LEU A 203 -5.98 -1.57 -11.61
C LEU A 203 -5.40 -0.75 -10.44
N SER A 204 -4.07 -0.62 -10.39
CA SER A 204 -3.34 0.16 -9.38
C SER A 204 -3.26 1.66 -9.67
N GLN A 205 -3.46 2.06 -10.93
CA GLN A 205 -3.47 3.45 -11.38
C GLN A 205 -4.68 3.70 -12.26
N THR A 206 -5.27 4.88 -12.16
CA THR A 206 -6.53 5.22 -12.83
C THR A 206 -6.72 6.74 -12.91
N SER A 207 -7.59 7.23 -13.79
CA SER A 207 -8.02 8.63 -13.74
C SER A 207 -8.91 8.84 -12.52
N TYR A 208 -8.73 9.96 -11.81
CA TYR A 208 -9.55 10.28 -10.64
C TYR A 208 -10.97 10.72 -11.02
N PHE A 209 -11.19 11.15 -12.26
CA PHE A 209 -12.51 11.58 -12.76
C PHE A 209 -13.16 10.53 -13.66
N GLU A 210 -12.34 9.69 -14.32
CA GLU A 210 -12.82 8.67 -15.26
C GLU A 210 -12.13 7.33 -15.01
N PRO A 211 -12.37 6.70 -13.84
CA PRO A 211 -11.64 5.52 -13.46
C PRO A 211 -11.93 4.33 -14.37
N GLN A 212 -10.87 3.62 -14.77
CA GLN A 212 -10.99 2.38 -15.52
C GLN A 212 -11.14 1.18 -14.59
N PHE A 213 -11.99 0.22 -14.97
CA PHE A 213 -12.27 -0.99 -14.20
C PHE A 213 -12.66 -0.68 -12.74
N LEU A 214 -13.50 0.34 -12.56
CA LEU A 214 -14.17 0.64 -11.30
C LEU A 214 -15.27 -0.41 -11.06
N MET A 215 -15.21 -1.07 -9.91
CA MET A 215 -16.08 -2.18 -9.56
C MET A 215 -16.75 -1.95 -8.21
N MET A 216 -17.97 -2.48 -8.08
CA MET A 216 -18.60 -2.81 -6.82
C MET A 216 -18.73 -4.32 -6.77
N ASN A 217 -18.06 -4.93 -5.81
CA ASN A 217 -17.79 -6.35 -5.75
C ASN A 217 -17.12 -6.82 -7.05
N SER A 218 -17.78 -7.72 -7.80
CA SER A 218 -17.25 -8.23 -9.08
C SER A 218 -17.93 -7.61 -10.30
N LEU A 219 -18.72 -6.54 -10.13
CA LEU A 219 -19.49 -5.91 -11.20
C LEU A 219 -19.00 -4.49 -11.50
N PRO A 220 -18.98 -4.06 -12.78
CA PRO A 220 -18.68 -2.67 -13.13
C PRO A 220 -19.62 -1.70 -12.39
N TYR A 221 -19.07 -0.61 -11.89
CA TYR A 221 -19.83 0.40 -11.15
C TYR A 221 -19.95 1.71 -11.94
N PRO A 222 -21.17 2.23 -12.17
CA PRO A 222 -21.35 3.49 -12.89
C PRO A 222 -20.95 4.69 -12.03
N PHE A 223 -20.51 5.77 -12.68
CA PHE A 223 -20.20 7.04 -12.03
C PHE A 223 -20.67 8.21 -12.90
N GLY A 224 -21.00 9.34 -12.25
CA GLY A 224 -21.48 10.55 -12.92
C GLY A 224 -20.37 11.58 -13.18
N GLU A 225 -20.74 12.74 -13.74
CA GLU A 225 -19.79 13.80 -14.12
C GLU A 225 -19.07 14.42 -12.91
N GLU A 226 -19.74 14.52 -11.76
CA GLU A 226 -19.18 15.05 -10.50
C GLU A 226 -18.30 14.03 -9.74
N TYR A 227 -17.92 12.92 -10.40
CA TYR A 227 -17.17 11.86 -9.75
C TYR A 227 -15.73 12.28 -9.45
N TYR A 228 -15.32 12.15 -8.19
CA TYR A 228 -13.92 12.20 -7.80
C TYR A 228 -13.53 10.98 -6.99
N HIS A 229 -12.60 10.19 -7.52
CA HIS A 229 -12.26 8.85 -7.03
C HIS A 229 -11.87 8.83 -5.55
N THR A 230 -11.06 9.79 -5.09
CA THR A 230 -10.64 9.87 -3.68
C THR A 230 -11.83 10.04 -2.74
N TYR A 231 -12.82 10.86 -3.11
CA TYR A 231 -14.04 11.03 -2.30
C TYR A 231 -14.91 9.78 -2.35
N ALA A 232 -15.06 9.18 -3.53
CA ALA A 232 -15.88 7.97 -3.67
C ALA A 232 -15.30 6.79 -2.86
N VAL A 233 -13.97 6.63 -2.83
CA VAL A 233 -13.30 5.61 -2.00
C VAL A 233 -13.57 5.85 -0.50
N ALA A 234 -13.47 7.10 -0.04
CA ALA A 234 -13.76 7.43 1.36
C ALA A 234 -15.25 7.22 1.71
N ASN A 235 -16.16 7.66 0.84
CA ASN A 235 -17.60 7.51 1.03
C ASN A 235 -17.98 6.03 1.13
N GLU A 236 -17.47 5.18 0.24
CA GLU A 236 -17.80 3.75 0.26
C GLU A 236 -17.15 3.02 1.45
N ALA A 237 -15.98 3.46 1.91
CA ALA A 237 -15.42 2.98 3.17
C ALA A 237 -16.35 3.30 4.36
N VAL A 238 -16.91 4.51 4.39
CA VAL A 238 -17.87 4.95 5.41
C VAL A 238 -19.19 4.15 5.33
N GLU A 239 -19.70 3.88 4.13
CA GLU A 239 -20.88 3.04 3.93
C GLU A 239 -20.65 1.59 4.36
N PHE A 240 -19.48 1.02 4.07
CA PHE A 240 -19.12 -0.32 4.54
C PHE A 240 -19.01 -0.39 6.06
N LEU A 241 -18.47 0.64 6.72
CA LEU A 241 -18.50 0.74 8.18
C LEU A 241 -19.92 0.85 8.72
N ASP A 242 -20.79 1.64 8.08
CA ASP A 242 -22.17 1.78 8.54
C ASP A 242 -22.93 0.44 8.54
N GLN A 243 -22.63 -0.42 7.57
CA GLN A 243 -23.19 -1.77 7.46
C GLN A 243 -22.69 -2.76 8.53
N THR A 244 -21.65 -2.41 9.31
CA THR A 244 -21.20 -3.21 10.46
C THR A 244 -21.95 -2.87 11.74
N ARG A 245 -22.77 -1.80 11.73
CA ARG A 245 -23.54 -1.37 12.90
C ARG A 245 -24.38 -2.51 13.47
N GLY A 246 -24.29 -2.69 14.79
CA GLY A 246 -25.04 -3.72 15.52
C GLY A 246 -24.54 -5.15 15.30
N ARG A 247 -23.48 -5.39 14.52
CA ARG A 247 -22.86 -6.70 14.39
C ARG A 247 -21.95 -6.99 15.58
N SER A 248 -21.93 -8.25 16.01
CA SER A 248 -21.02 -8.73 17.06
C SER A 248 -19.62 -9.10 16.55
N ASN A 249 -19.50 -9.37 15.25
CA ASN A 249 -18.22 -9.74 14.64
C ASN A 249 -17.34 -8.49 14.46
N PRO A 250 -16.03 -8.56 14.75
CA PRO A 250 -15.12 -7.47 14.43
C PRO A 250 -15.00 -7.31 12.91
N PHE A 251 -14.55 -6.15 12.45
CA PHE A 251 -14.31 -5.91 11.03
C PHE A 251 -12.84 -5.62 10.71
N PHE A 252 -12.45 -5.98 9.49
CA PHE A 252 -11.23 -5.55 8.85
C PHE A 252 -11.59 -4.70 7.64
N LEU A 253 -11.26 -3.43 7.69
CA LEU A 253 -11.43 -2.49 6.58
C LEU A 253 -10.06 -2.13 6.02
N TYR A 254 -9.87 -2.38 4.72
CA TYR A 254 -8.71 -1.92 3.98
C TYR A 254 -9.10 -0.80 3.02
N VAL A 255 -8.61 0.41 3.28
CA VAL A 255 -8.83 1.59 2.44
C VAL A 255 -7.54 1.88 1.67
N ALA A 256 -7.55 1.66 0.36
CA ALA A 256 -6.38 1.84 -0.50
C ALA A 256 -6.61 3.03 -1.43
N PHE A 257 -6.24 4.24 -1.00
CA PHE A 257 -6.34 5.41 -1.85
C PHE A 257 -5.36 5.32 -3.03
N THR A 258 -5.81 5.74 -4.20
CA THR A 258 -4.92 6.01 -5.35
C THR A 258 -4.18 7.34 -5.18
N ALA A 259 -4.68 8.25 -4.33
CA ALA A 259 -4.03 9.50 -4.00
C ALA A 259 -2.73 9.31 -3.19
N PRO A 260 -1.70 10.15 -3.38
CA PRO A 260 -1.59 11.22 -4.38
C PRO A 260 -0.87 10.80 -5.68
N SER A 261 -0.96 9.53 -6.09
CA SER A 261 -0.25 9.06 -7.28
C SER A 261 -0.77 9.66 -8.60
N TRP A 262 0.06 9.59 -9.63
CA TRP A 262 -0.29 10.05 -10.98
C TRP A 262 -1.51 9.28 -11.54
N PRO A 263 -2.34 9.94 -12.37
CA PRO A 263 -2.21 11.33 -12.82
C PRO A 263 -2.56 12.38 -11.74
N LEU A 264 -1.95 13.57 -11.79
CA LEU A 264 -2.24 14.60 -10.80
C LEU A 264 -3.58 15.27 -11.07
N HIS A 265 -4.62 14.83 -10.36
CA HIS A 265 -5.98 15.30 -10.48
C HIS A 265 -6.55 15.65 -9.10
N ALA A 266 -7.06 16.87 -8.94
CA ALA A 266 -7.84 17.26 -7.78
C ALA A 266 -8.98 18.20 -8.22
N PRO A 267 -10.11 18.23 -7.48
CA PRO A 267 -11.15 19.23 -7.71
C PRO A 267 -10.58 20.64 -7.62
N GLU A 268 -11.01 21.55 -8.49
CA GLU A 268 -10.43 22.90 -8.59
C GLU A 268 -10.49 23.66 -7.25
N GLU A 269 -11.57 23.51 -6.48
CA GLU A 269 -11.73 24.11 -5.16
C GLU A 269 -10.72 23.61 -4.12
N GLU A 270 -10.11 22.45 -4.34
CA GLU A 270 -9.00 21.96 -3.53
C GLU A 270 -7.68 22.56 -3.95
N VAL A 271 -7.45 22.70 -5.26
CA VAL A 271 -6.21 23.27 -5.78
C VAL A 271 -6.10 24.74 -5.43
N LYS A 272 -7.21 25.50 -5.48
CA LYS A 272 -7.26 26.92 -5.09
C LYS A 272 -6.75 27.18 -3.66
N ARG A 273 -6.86 26.21 -2.75
CA ARG A 273 -6.36 26.34 -1.36
C ARG A 273 -4.84 26.45 -1.28
N TYR A 274 -4.15 25.98 -2.31
CA TYR A 274 -2.69 25.96 -2.43
C TYR A 274 -2.17 27.02 -3.40
N ALA A 275 -3.03 27.91 -3.90
CA ALA A 275 -2.67 28.89 -4.92
C ALA A 275 -1.42 29.68 -4.52
N ARG A 276 -0.40 29.61 -5.37
CA ARG A 276 0.90 30.27 -5.22
C ARG A 276 1.77 29.78 -4.05
N GLN A 277 1.40 28.71 -3.36
CA GLN A 277 2.17 28.18 -2.22
C GLN A 277 3.55 27.66 -2.65
N TYR A 278 3.69 27.21 -3.89
CA TYR A 278 4.90 26.54 -4.39
C TYR A 278 5.71 27.36 -5.42
N VAL A 279 5.44 28.66 -5.52
CA VAL A 279 6.17 29.54 -6.46
C VAL A 279 7.66 29.69 -6.13
N THR A 280 8.02 29.42 -4.88
CA THR A 280 9.41 29.41 -4.37
C THR A 280 10.20 28.18 -4.81
N GLY A 281 9.52 27.15 -5.31
CA GLY A 281 10.15 25.98 -5.88
C GLY A 281 10.57 24.89 -4.90
N TRP A 282 10.94 23.74 -5.47
CA TRP A 282 11.28 22.53 -4.73
C TRP A 282 12.53 22.68 -3.86
N ASP A 283 13.49 23.55 -4.20
CA ASP A 283 14.71 23.72 -3.40
C ASP A 283 14.41 24.30 -2.02
N LEU A 284 13.55 25.33 -1.96
CA LEU A 284 13.13 25.94 -0.71
C LEU A 284 12.14 25.06 0.06
N THR A 285 11.18 24.43 -0.62
CA THR A 285 10.26 23.46 0.02
C THR A 285 11.03 22.29 0.65
N ARG A 286 12.03 21.77 -0.06
CA ARG A 286 12.90 20.70 0.43
C ARG A 286 13.69 21.11 1.68
N SER A 287 14.27 22.31 1.70
CA SER A 287 14.98 22.83 2.87
C SER A 287 14.02 23.01 4.06
N ALA A 288 12.85 23.62 3.83
CA ALA A 288 11.87 23.87 4.88
C ALA A 288 11.39 22.58 5.54
N ARG A 289 11.07 21.56 4.75
CA ARG A 289 10.64 20.24 5.26
C ARG A 289 11.75 19.53 6.04
N PHE A 290 13.01 19.64 5.59
CA PHE A 290 14.14 19.09 6.32
C PHE A 290 14.35 19.75 7.68
N ASP A 291 14.29 21.09 7.71
CA ASP A 291 14.41 21.85 8.95
C ASP A 291 13.29 21.49 9.94
N GLU A 292 12.06 21.34 9.44
CA GLU A 292 10.91 20.97 10.27
C GLU A 292 11.01 19.53 10.80
N MET A 293 11.40 18.57 9.96
CA MET A 293 11.67 17.19 10.40
C MET A 293 12.77 17.14 11.47
N THR A 294 13.82 17.94 11.31
CA THR A 294 14.92 18.05 12.28
C THR A 294 14.44 18.62 13.61
N LYS A 295 13.68 19.71 13.59
CA LYS A 295 13.10 20.33 14.80
C LYS A 295 12.20 19.37 15.58
N ARG A 296 11.48 18.50 14.87
CA ARG A 296 10.57 17.50 15.46
C ARG A 296 11.27 16.22 15.94
N GLY A 297 12.58 16.09 15.71
CA GLY A 297 13.33 14.88 16.06
C GLY A 297 12.98 13.66 15.20
N LEU A 298 12.46 13.87 13.99
CA LEU A 298 12.11 12.78 13.06
C LEU A 298 13.33 12.19 12.33
N LEU A 299 14.48 12.87 12.42
CA LEU A 299 15.73 12.46 11.80
C LEU A 299 16.78 12.13 12.88
N PRO A 300 17.68 11.14 12.63
CA PRO A 300 18.81 10.90 13.49
C PRO A 300 19.67 12.16 13.70
N TYR A 301 20.21 12.32 14.91
CA TYR A 301 21.08 13.46 15.24
C TYR A 301 22.24 13.59 14.24
N GLY A 302 22.50 14.83 13.80
CA GLY A 302 23.57 15.14 12.86
C GLY A 302 23.30 14.77 11.39
N THR A 303 22.09 14.29 11.07
CA THR A 303 21.67 14.06 9.69
C THR A 303 21.86 15.34 8.87
N GLN A 304 22.47 15.22 7.70
CA GLN A 304 22.68 16.31 6.76
C GLN A 304 21.63 16.22 5.65
N LEU A 305 21.17 17.38 5.16
CA LEU A 305 20.32 17.43 3.98
C LEU A 305 21.11 16.86 2.79
N PRO A 306 20.65 15.77 2.12
CA PRO A 306 21.40 15.20 1.00
C PRO A 306 21.59 16.23 -0.14
N PRO A 307 22.50 16.01 -1.10
CA PRO A 307 22.50 16.80 -2.32
C PRO A 307 21.17 16.62 -3.08
N ARG A 308 20.81 17.60 -3.91
CA ARG A 308 19.71 17.44 -4.88
C ARG A 308 20.11 16.35 -5.87
N ASP A 309 19.15 15.54 -6.30
CA ASP A 309 19.35 14.56 -7.37
C ASP A 309 19.84 15.27 -8.65
N GLU A 310 20.91 14.76 -9.26
CA GLU A 310 21.56 15.39 -10.42
C GLU A 310 20.63 15.50 -11.64
N ARG A 311 19.58 14.67 -11.70
CA ARG A 311 18.56 14.72 -12.76
C ARG A 311 17.60 15.88 -12.59
N VAL A 312 17.47 16.42 -11.37
CA VAL A 312 16.55 17.52 -11.05
C VAL A 312 17.25 18.86 -11.20
N SER A 313 16.72 19.69 -12.10
CA SER A 313 17.23 21.04 -12.32
C SER A 313 17.12 21.90 -11.07
N ASP A 314 18.04 22.86 -10.95
CA ASP A 314 17.88 23.95 -9.98
C ASP A 314 16.61 24.74 -10.27
N TRP A 315 15.83 25.09 -9.24
CA TRP A 315 14.60 25.85 -9.42
C TRP A 315 14.84 27.16 -10.18
N SER A 316 15.94 27.86 -9.88
CA SER A 316 16.34 29.09 -10.58
C SER A 316 16.60 28.90 -12.08
N ARG A 317 16.84 27.66 -12.52
CA ARG A 317 17.13 27.30 -13.91
C ARG A 317 15.93 26.75 -14.67
N VAL A 318 14.77 26.59 -14.01
CA VAL A 318 13.53 26.09 -14.64
C VAL A 318 12.96 27.10 -15.64
N GLY A 319 13.22 28.39 -15.44
CA GLY A 319 12.82 29.45 -16.35
C GLY A 319 11.29 29.56 -16.50
N SER A 320 10.82 29.66 -17.74
CA SER A 320 9.40 29.88 -18.05
C SER A 320 8.45 28.75 -17.62
N TYR A 321 8.98 27.58 -17.26
CA TYR A 321 8.16 26.45 -16.80
C TYR A 321 7.88 26.45 -15.29
N ALA A 322 8.44 27.40 -14.53
CA ALA A 322 8.25 27.47 -13.08
C ALA A 322 6.77 27.54 -12.66
N PRO A 323 5.88 28.34 -13.30
CA PRO A 323 4.45 28.34 -12.97
C PRO A 323 3.78 26.97 -13.15
N TRP A 324 4.11 26.26 -14.23
CA TRP A 324 3.58 24.93 -14.51
C TRP A 324 4.01 23.91 -13.46
N HIS A 325 5.29 23.93 -13.05
CA HIS A 325 5.77 23.07 -11.97
C HIS A 325 5.16 23.40 -10.60
N SER A 326 4.97 24.70 -10.30
CA SER A 326 4.26 25.14 -9.09
C SER A 326 2.84 24.58 -9.10
N ARG A 327 2.10 24.74 -10.22
CA ARG A 327 0.73 24.24 -10.35
C ARG A 327 0.63 22.73 -10.15
N ARG A 328 1.59 21.95 -10.65
CA ARG A 328 1.65 20.51 -10.38
C ARG A 328 1.75 20.21 -8.89
N MET A 329 2.59 20.93 -8.15
CA MET A 329 2.72 20.73 -6.70
C MET A 329 1.46 21.18 -5.95
N GLU A 330 0.77 22.23 -6.40
CA GLU A 330 -0.53 22.63 -5.86
C GLU A 330 -1.57 21.51 -6.00
N ILE A 331 -1.64 20.87 -7.18
CA ILE A 331 -2.56 19.75 -7.42
C ILE A 331 -2.17 18.53 -6.57
N TYR A 332 -0.88 18.23 -6.45
CA TYR A 332 -0.38 17.15 -5.59
C TYR A 332 -0.78 17.36 -4.12
N ALA A 333 -0.57 18.57 -3.59
CA ALA A 333 -0.97 18.94 -2.23
C ALA A 333 -2.49 18.88 -2.04
N ALA A 334 -3.26 19.31 -3.05
CA ALA A 334 -4.71 19.19 -3.06
C ALA A 334 -5.20 17.73 -3.02
N GLN A 335 -4.53 16.80 -3.73
CA GLN A 335 -4.83 15.36 -3.64
C GLN A 335 -4.63 14.82 -2.23
N ILE A 336 -3.54 15.24 -1.57
CA ILE A 336 -3.24 14.82 -0.19
C ILE A 336 -4.29 15.36 0.79
N SER A 337 -4.66 16.64 0.69
CA SER A 337 -5.74 17.19 1.54
C SER A 337 -7.10 16.56 1.28
N ALA A 338 -7.40 16.19 0.02
CA ALA A 338 -8.62 15.47 -0.30
C ALA A 338 -8.65 14.07 0.31
N MET A 339 -7.51 13.38 0.30
CA MET A 339 -7.34 12.10 0.98
C MET A 339 -7.48 12.26 2.49
N ASP A 340 -6.83 13.26 3.10
CA ASP A 340 -6.92 13.54 4.54
C ASP A 340 -8.36 13.79 5.00
N ARG A 341 -9.16 14.54 4.23
CA ARG A 341 -10.60 14.66 4.50
C ARG A 341 -11.30 13.31 4.49
N GLY A 342 -10.99 12.45 3.52
CA GLY A 342 -11.51 11.08 3.47
C GLY A 342 -11.14 10.27 4.71
N VAL A 343 -9.89 10.37 5.18
CA VAL A 343 -9.44 9.79 6.46
C VAL A 343 -10.28 10.33 7.61
N GLY A 344 -10.46 11.65 7.69
CA GLY A 344 -11.30 12.28 8.71
C GLY A 344 -12.75 11.75 8.71
N MET A 345 -13.34 11.52 7.54
CA MET A 345 -14.68 10.92 7.42
C MET A 345 -14.73 9.50 7.98
N ILE A 346 -13.74 8.67 7.68
CA ILE A 346 -13.62 7.30 8.19
C ILE A 346 -13.47 7.32 9.72
N MET A 347 -12.55 8.14 10.24
CA MET A 347 -12.34 8.27 11.69
C MET A 347 -13.60 8.77 12.41
N ASN A 348 -14.31 9.73 11.83
CA ASN A 348 -15.58 10.21 12.38
C ASN A 348 -16.66 9.14 12.36
N LYS A 349 -16.71 8.30 11.31
CA LYS A 349 -17.66 7.17 11.26
C LYS A 349 -17.35 6.14 12.35
N LEU A 350 -16.08 5.82 12.61
CA LEU A 350 -15.71 4.95 13.74
C LEU A 350 -16.23 5.48 15.08
N LYS A 351 -16.08 6.80 15.32
CA LYS A 351 -16.62 7.48 16.52
C LYS A 351 -18.14 7.39 16.60
N GLN A 352 -18.84 7.63 15.49
CA GLN A 352 -20.31 7.51 15.42
C GLN A 352 -20.81 6.10 15.73
N LEU A 353 -20.01 5.07 15.39
CA LEU A 353 -20.32 3.67 15.67
C LEU A 353 -19.91 3.25 17.10
N GLY A 354 -19.22 4.11 17.85
CA GLY A 354 -18.63 3.77 19.15
C GLY A 354 -17.55 2.69 19.05
N ALA A 355 -16.85 2.63 17.91
CA ALA A 355 -15.84 1.62 17.61
C ALA A 355 -14.40 2.15 17.69
N ASP A 356 -14.21 3.45 17.86
CA ASP A 356 -12.91 4.13 17.81
C ASP A 356 -11.92 3.64 18.88
N GLU A 357 -12.37 3.40 20.11
CA GLU A 357 -11.53 2.88 21.21
C GLU A 357 -11.16 1.39 21.04
N ASP A 358 -11.85 0.66 20.16
CA ASP A 358 -11.67 -0.78 19.92
C ASP A 358 -11.26 -1.06 18.47
N THR A 359 -10.60 -0.09 17.82
CA THR A 359 -10.12 -0.20 16.44
C THR A 359 -8.64 0.13 16.35
N ILE A 360 -7.85 -0.81 15.87
CA ILE A 360 -6.47 -0.54 15.45
C ILE A 360 -6.53 0.17 14.10
N VAL A 361 -6.05 1.41 14.03
CA VAL A 361 -5.95 2.19 12.79
C VAL A 361 -4.49 2.34 12.40
N ILE A 362 -4.15 1.92 11.18
CA ILE A 362 -2.81 2.07 10.60
C ILE A 362 -2.94 2.94 9.35
N PHE A 363 -2.23 4.07 9.33
CA PHE A 363 -2.01 4.85 8.11
C PHE A 363 -0.59 4.60 7.58
N LEU A 364 -0.45 4.34 6.28
CA LEU A 364 0.84 4.13 5.63
C LEU A 364 0.86 4.65 4.19
N SER A 365 2.07 4.82 3.64
CA SER A 365 2.29 4.93 2.19
C SER A 365 2.80 3.62 1.63
N ASP A 366 2.32 3.21 0.46
CA ASP A 366 2.73 1.96 -0.18
C ASP A 366 4.14 2.01 -0.80
N CYS A 367 4.64 3.18 -1.16
CA CYS A 367 6.03 3.42 -1.54
C CYS A 367 6.39 4.90 -1.40
N GLY A 368 7.65 5.24 -1.67
CA GLY A 368 8.11 6.64 -1.61
C GLY A 368 7.44 7.53 -2.67
N ALA A 369 7.75 8.82 -2.59
CA ALA A 369 7.29 9.82 -3.56
C ALA A 369 7.66 9.40 -5.00
N SER A 370 6.74 9.64 -5.93
CA SER A 370 6.93 9.29 -7.34
C SER A 370 8.01 10.15 -7.99
N GLY A 371 9.12 9.53 -8.41
CA GLY A 371 10.15 10.17 -9.25
C GLY A 371 9.79 10.28 -10.74
N ALA A 372 8.54 9.96 -11.13
CA ALA A 372 8.11 10.04 -12.53
C ALA A 372 8.24 11.46 -13.09
N GLU A 373 9.10 11.62 -14.10
CA GLU A 373 9.22 12.88 -14.83
C GLU A 373 8.17 12.97 -15.92
N LEU A 374 7.47 14.11 -15.94
CA LEU A 374 6.63 14.51 -17.04
C LEU A 374 7.16 15.83 -17.57
N SER A 375 7.34 15.88 -18.88
CA SER A 375 7.64 17.12 -19.57
C SER A 375 6.32 17.85 -19.86
N PRO A 376 6.34 19.19 -19.93
CA PRO A 376 5.21 19.98 -20.46
C PRO A 376 4.79 19.55 -21.88
N LYS A 377 5.64 18.79 -22.59
CA LYS A 377 5.38 18.28 -23.94
C LYS A 377 4.74 16.89 -23.95
N THR A 378 4.61 16.22 -22.80
CA THR A 378 4.10 14.84 -22.74
C THR A 378 2.58 14.82 -22.99
N LYS A 379 2.15 14.15 -24.06
CA LYS A 379 0.74 13.98 -24.42
C LYS A 379 0.28 12.57 -24.05
N SER A 380 -0.69 12.44 -23.14
CA SER A 380 -1.38 11.17 -22.83
C SER A 380 -2.87 11.42 -22.63
N ARG A 381 -3.71 10.42 -22.91
CA ARG A 381 -5.17 10.44 -22.60
C ARG A 381 -5.43 10.54 -21.09
N SER A 382 -4.49 10.11 -20.26
CA SER A 382 -4.56 10.17 -18.80
C SER A 382 -4.07 11.49 -18.20
N ILE A 383 -3.66 12.46 -19.02
CA ILE A 383 -3.21 13.79 -18.57
C ILE A 383 -4.29 14.80 -19.00
N PRO A 384 -5.01 15.44 -18.05
CA PRO A 384 -6.09 16.38 -18.35
C PRO A 384 -5.60 17.54 -19.19
N ALA A 385 -6.48 18.07 -20.04
CA ALA A 385 -6.18 19.21 -20.88
C ALA A 385 -5.76 20.46 -20.10
N GLU A 386 -6.24 20.64 -18.86
CA GLU A 386 -5.96 21.81 -18.02
C GLU A 386 -4.63 21.73 -17.24
N THR A 387 -3.93 20.59 -17.29
CA THR A 387 -2.51 20.51 -16.92
C THR A 387 -1.58 20.78 -18.11
N LYS A 388 -2.15 21.15 -19.28
CA LYS A 388 -1.42 21.46 -20.53
C LYS A 388 -1.13 22.96 -20.74
N GLU A 389 -1.56 23.87 -19.86
CA GLU A 389 -1.20 25.29 -19.93
C GLU A 389 -0.49 25.75 -18.66
#